data_AF-A0A2E8A255-F1
#
_entry.id   AF-A0A2E8A255-F1
#
_cell.length_a   1.000
_cell.length_b   1.000
_cell.length_c   1.000
_cell.angle_alpha   90.00
_cell.angle_beta   90.00
_cell.angle_gamma   90.00
#
_symmetry.space_group_name_H-M   'P 1'
#
loop_
_entity.id
_entity.type
_entity.pdbx_description
1 polymer ?
#
loop_
_entity_poly.entity_id
_entity_poly.type
_entity_poly.pdbx_seq_one_letter_code
_entity_poly.pdbx_strand_id
1 'polypeptide(L)'
;MPFGVTQNMIDAYGEAVYQLSLNRQRRRGDSVRLLDYDAVEAQRADMGLTDAEIASRVGLSVDQVRFVRVYLERQHYRIDQHRKLFHLGGGRRWREDKYEDPADRINYPEAGMRVRTALTFNSAEVARFLAEGLWGKATLDTWVNQATVSRPNALMLIAGEHSMSYAKVQAQVGAIASGLKSLGLGRGDVIAMQLPNTVEFVIGHLAVARIGAVLQPIHMPYRAGDIGSLLEHSQARAVIALDVFRGYDLASIMLAERRRLSSLEEVIVVGQTPREARSFWSLSESGVPLDQHDRAVAADPCLLLYTSGTTSSPKGVPLTYQNMLGNIEAAADEFEVTAHDRILSAAPFSHLYGIFNFHMALSRGAAAVLLPAFTPQDLGQAVSIHQPTMLFLGPAHAAAMLGQELINQRDFASVRFSVFSGASCPTHVLESYQAAIPASTVAQLWGMTEIQAGSFTRASDPLSVAATSAGPPARGNEARIRS
;
A
#
# COMPACT_ATOMS: atom_id res chain seq x y z
N MET A 1 -17.40 14.36 7.17
CA MET A 1 -16.78 15.71 7.29
C MET A 1 -16.09 16.02 5.97
N PRO A 2 -15.75 17.29 5.64
CA PRO A 2 -15.07 17.58 4.36
C PRO A 2 -13.66 16.96 4.30
N PHE A 3 -13.08 16.89 3.09
CA PHE A 3 -11.69 16.45 2.83
C PHE A 3 -11.37 15.01 3.28
N GLY A 4 -12.39 14.15 3.35
CA GLY A 4 -12.23 12.77 3.78
C GLY A 4 -11.86 12.62 5.25
N VAL A 5 -12.01 13.68 6.05
CA VAL A 5 -11.75 13.65 7.49
C VAL A 5 -12.84 12.84 8.20
N THR A 6 -12.43 11.93 9.05
CA THR A 6 -13.31 11.17 9.95
C THR A 6 -13.10 11.60 11.40
N GLN A 7 -14.03 11.25 12.30
CA GLN A 7 -13.86 11.52 13.73
C GLN A 7 -12.60 10.83 14.27
N ASN A 8 -12.35 9.58 13.87
CA ASN A 8 -11.12 8.86 14.22
C ASN A 8 -9.85 9.59 13.78
N MET A 9 -9.85 10.26 12.61
CA MET A 9 -8.68 11.05 12.20
C MET A 9 -8.46 12.25 13.13
N ILE A 10 -9.53 12.93 13.55
CA ILE A 10 -9.43 14.02 14.53
C ILE A 10 -8.88 13.48 15.85
N ASP A 11 -9.45 12.38 16.34
CA ASP A 11 -9.07 11.79 17.62
C ASP A 11 -7.62 11.28 17.59
N ALA A 12 -7.16 10.73 16.46
CA ALA A 12 -5.84 10.12 16.32
C ALA A 12 -4.72 11.13 16.00
N TYR A 13 -4.96 12.09 15.11
CA TYR A 13 -3.95 13.06 14.67
C TYR A 13 -4.05 14.41 15.38
N GLY A 14 -5.20 14.71 16.00
CA GLY A 14 -5.55 16.03 16.52
C GLY A 14 -4.48 16.61 17.42
N GLU A 15 -4.09 15.86 18.44
CA GLU A 15 -3.09 16.31 19.40
C GLU A 15 -1.72 16.52 18.73
N ALA A 16 -1.27 15.59 17.87
CA ALA A 16 -0.01 15.73 17.15
C ALA A 16 0.00 16.97 16.23
N VAL A 17 -1.09 17.19 15.48
CA VAL A 17 -1.26 18.38 14.64
C VAL A 17 -1.28 19.65 15.48
N TYR A 18 -1.98 19.65 16.60
CA TYR A 18 -2.07 20.79 17.52
C TYR A 18 -0.71 21.13 18.15
N GLN A 19 0.05 20.12 18.60
CA GLN A 19 1.38 20.31 19.19
C GLN A 19 2.41 20.80 18.17
N LEU A 20 2.29 20.38 16.90
CA LEU A 20 3.14 20.86 15.81
C LEU A 20 2.68 22.22 15.24
N SER A 21 1.46 22.68 15.53
CA SER A 21 0.87 23.90 14.97
C SER A 21 1.55 25.19 15.43
N LEU A 22 1.50 26.20 14.55
CA LEU A 22 1.98 27.54 14.84
C LEU A 22 1.33 28.23 16.05
N ASN A 23 0.20 27.70 16.52
CA ASN A 23 -0.66 28.34 17.52
C ASN A 23 -0.30 28.01 18.98
N ARG A 24 0.85 27.37 19.24
CA ARG A 24 1.49 27.31 20.57
C ARG A 24 2.10 28.66 20.99
N GLN A 25 1.53 29.79 20.56
CA GLN A 25 2.07 31.11 20.82
C GLN A 25 1.91 31.47 22.31
N ARG A 26 2.99 31.39 23.08
CA ARG A 26 3.16 32.26 24.25
C ARG A 26 3.43 33.67 23.75
N ARG A 27 2.38 34.45 23.44
CA ARG A 27 2.56 35.86 23.03
C ARG A 27 3.20 36.65 24.18
N ARG A 28 4.48 36.98 24.06
CA ARG A 28 5.17 37.98 24.88
C ARG A 28 5.57 39.13 23.96
N GLY A 29 4.82 40.23 24.01
CA GLY A 29 4.97 41.34 23.07
C GLY A 29 4.43 41.02 21.67
N ASP A 30 4.15 42.05 20.87
CA ASP A 30 3.53 41.95 19.54
C ASP A 30 4.52 42.43 18.47
N SER A 31 5.57 41.64 18.21
CA SER A 31 6.63 41.93 17.23
C SER A 31 6.09 42.14 15.81
N VAL A 32 5.00 41.46 15.45
CA VAL A 32 4.28 41.64 14.18
C VAL A 32 3.70 43.05 14.08
N ARG A 33 3.16 43.58 15.17
CA ARG A 33 2.61 44.94 15.23
C ARG A 33 3.70 46.02 15.27
N LEU A 34 4.91 45.65 15.68
CA LEU A 34 6.10 46.51 15.67
C LEU A 34 6.91 46.42 14.36
N LEU A 35 6.51 45.56 13.42
CA LEU A 35 7.23 45.30 12.16
C LEU A 35 8.70 44.90 12.37
N ASP A 36 9.00 44.27 13.52
CA ASP A 36 10.34 43.80 13.86
C ASP A 36 10.55 42.40 13.27
N TYR A 37 10.93 42.36 11.99
CA TYR A 37 11.08 41.12 11.23
C TYR A 37 12.23 40.24 11.74
N ASP A 38 13.29 40.82 12.28
CA ASP A 38 14.41 40.08 12.86
C ASP A 38 13.99 39.35 14.15
N ALA A 39 13.16 39.99 14.99
CA ALA A 39 12.57 39.35 16.17
C ALA A 39 11.54 38.26 15.80
N VAL A 40 10.79 38.44 14.71
CA VAL A 40 9.88 37.41 14.16
C VAL A 40 10.67 36.21 13.65
N GLU A 41 11.76 36.44 12.93
CA GLU A 41 12.64 35.38 12.41
C GLU A 41 13.34 34.64 13.57
N ALA A 42 13.82 35.35 14.60
CA ALA A 42 14.43 34.76 15.79
C ALA A 42 13.47 33.90 16.61
N GLN A 43 12.17 34.21 16.59
CA GLN A 43 11.12 33.42 17.25
C GLN A 43 10.64 32.24 16.40
N ARG A 44 11.10 32.09 15.15
CA ARG A 44 10.62 31.07 14.21
C ARG A 44 10.78 29.63 14.69
N ALA A 45 11.83 29.33 15.45
CA ALA A 45 12.02 28.02 16.07
C ALA A 45 10.96 27.71 17.16
N ASP A 46 10.44 28.74 17.83
CA ASP A 46 9.36 28.65 18.83
C ASP A 46 7.96 28.77 18.21
N MET A 47 7.87 29.18 16.94
CA MET A 47 6.61 29.52 16.30
C MET A 47 5.80 28.30 15.84
N GLY A 48 6.30 27.06 15.88
CA GLY A 48 5.63 25.85 15.37
C GLY A 48 5.82 25.63 13.85
N LEU A 49 5.17 24.61 13.28
CA LEU A 49 5.23 24.26 11.85
C LEU A 49 4.01 24.78 11.08
N THR A 50 4.19 25.15 9.81
CA THR A 50 3.11 25.48 8.88
C THR A 50 2.24 24.26 8.55
N ASP A 51 1.00 24.46 8.09
CA ASP A 51 0.11 23.34 7.70
C ASP A 51 0.74 22.39 6.68
N ALA A 52 1.55 22.93 5.76
CA ALA A 52 2.26 22.15 4.75
C ALA A 52 3.39 21.30 5.36
N GLU A 53 4.16 21.86 6.29
CA GLU A 53 5.21 21.14 7.01
C GLU A 53 4.61 20.07 7.93
N ILE A 54 3.50 20.37 8.62
CA ILE A 54 2.76 19.39 9.42
C ILE A 54 2.23 18.28 8.53
N ALA A 55 1.52 18.61 7.44
CA ALA A 55 0.99 17.64 6.48
C ALA A 55 2.06 16.69 5.98
N SER A 56 3.21 17.23 5.57
CA SER A 56 4.37 16.43 5.16
C SER A 56 4.93 15.56 6.30
N ARG A 57 4.78 15.94 7.56
CA ARG A 57 5.32 15.18 8.70
C ARG A 57 4.36 14.09 9.17
N VAL A 58 3.06 14.36 9.15
CA VAL A 58 2.03 13.46 9.69
C VAL A 58 1.36 12.60 8.62
N GLY A 59 1.71 12.77 7.35
CA GLY A 59 1.17 11.94 6.26
C GLY A 59 -0.28 12.27 5.86
N LEU A 60 -0.76 13.48 6.20
CA LEU A 60 -2.08 14.00 5.84
C LEU A 60 -1.99 14.99 4.68
N SER A 61 -3.12 15.30 4.04
CA SER A 61 -3.19 16.42 3.10
C SER A 61 -3.18 17.77 3.85
N VAL A 62 -2.78 18.84 3.15
CA VAL A 62 -2.78 20.20 3.72
C VAL A 62 -4.18 20.59 4.19
N ASP A 63 -5.23 20.26 3.44
CA ASP A 63 -6.61 20.56 3.84
C ASP A 63 -7.10 19.71 5.02
N GLN A 64 -6.67 18.44 5.11
CA GLN A 64 -6.94 17.60 6.28
C GLN A 64 -6.28 18.17 7.53
N VAL A 65 -4.99 18.53 7.47
CA VAL A 65 -4.29 19.19 8.59
C VAL A 65 -4.97 20.48 8.97
N ARG A 66 -5.30 21.33 7.99
CA ARG A 66 -5.98 22.61 8.24
C ARG A 66 -7.31 22.39 8.97
N PHE A 67 -8.12 21.43 8.51
CA PHE A 67 -9.39 21.11 9.14
C PHE A 67 -9.23 20.56 10.56
N VAL A 68 -8.35 19.56 10.75
CA VAL A 68 -8.07 18.95 12.05
C VAL A 68 -7.54 19.98 13.05
N ARG A 69 -6.56 20.79 12.64
CA ARG A 69 -5.99 21.87 13.46
C ARG A 69 -7.08 22.82 13.94
N VAL A 70 -7.90 23.35 13.02
CA VAL A 70 -8.96 24.31 13.36
C VAL A 70 -10.00 23.70 14.30
N TYR A 71 -10.32 22.41 14.13
CA TYR A 71 -11.21 21.70 15.03
C TYR A 71 -10.62 21.60 16.46
N LEU A 72 -9.35 21.24 16.60
CA LEU A 72 -8.67 21.12 17.90
C LEU A 72 -8.50 22.48 18.59
N GLU A 73 -8.16 23.53 17.84
CA GLU A 73 -8.04 24.87 18.39
C GLU A 73 -9.36 25.37 19.00
N ARG A 74 -10.50 25.03 18.41
CA ARG A 74 -11.81 25.32 19.01
C ARG A 74 -12.02 24.62 20.34
N GLN A 75 -11.65 23.34 20.41
CA GLN A 75 -11.74 22.54 21.64
C GLN A 75 -10.86 23.13 22.75
N HIS A 76 -9.61 23.48 22.44
CA HIS A 76 -8.66 24.02 23.42
C HIS A 76 -8.95 25.46 23.84
N TYR A 77 -9.31 26.34 22.90
CA TYR A 77 -9.44 27.78 23.17
C TYR A 77 -10.89 28.27 23.36
N ARG A 78 -11.90 27.41 23.13
CA ARG A 78 -13.34 27.75 23.27
C ARG A 78 -13.76 29.02 22.52
N ILE A 79 -13.17 29.28 21.34
CA ILE A 79 -13.44 30.47 20.54
C ILE A 79 -14.48 30.22 19.44
N ASP A 80 -15.53 31.03 19.39
CA ASP A 80 -16.60 30.99 18.38
C ASP A 80 -16.33 31.84 17.12
N GLN A 81 -15.10 32.30 16.88
CA GLN A 81 -14.78 33.27 15.80
C GLN A 81 -14.67 32.69 14.36
N HIS A 82 -15.28 31.53 14.12
CA HIS A 82 -15.01 30.67 12.96
C HIS A 82 -15.38 31.23 11.58
N ARG A 83 -16.46 32.00 11.42
CA ARG A 83 -16.98 32.29 10.06
C ARG A 83 -16.09 33.20 9.21
N LYS A 84 -15.14 33.93 9.80
CA LYS A 84 -14.25 34.84 9.04
C LYS A 84 -12.89 34.21 8.70
N LEU A 85 -12.35 33.31 9.52
CA LEU A 85 -10.98 32.80 9.34
C LEU A 85 -10.84 31.72 8.26
N PHE A 86 -11.88 30.91 8.01
CA PHE A 86 -11.90 29.90 6.93
C PHE A 86 -11.74 30.51 5.53
N HIS A 87 -12.17 31.77 5.34
CA HIS A 87 -11.98 32.52 4.10
C HIS A 87 -10.70 33.39 4.11
N LEU A 88 -10.18 33.76 5.28
CA LEU A 88 -9.06 34.70 5.44
C LEU A 88 -7.69 34.01 5.62
N GLY A 89 -7.51 32.79 5.11
CA GLY A 89 -6.18 32.19 4.88
C GLY A 89 -5.17 32.32 6.03
N GLY A 90 -5.55 32.00 7.27
CA GLY A 90 -4.61 31.96 8.40
C GLY A 90 -3.85 33.27 8.65
N GLY A 91 -4.56 34.39 8.70
CA GLY A 91 -3.97 35.71 8.98
C GLY A 91 -3.48 36.46 7.74
N ARG A 92 -3.74 35.96 6.53
CA ARG A 92 -3.49 36.69 5.27
C ARG A 92 -4.80 37.15 4.67
N ARG A 93 -4.87 38.43 4.24
CA ARG A 93 -6.06 39.03 3.59
C ARG A 93 -6.65 38.09 2.53
N TRP A 94 -7.98 37.95 2.53
CA TRP A 94 -8.74 37.17 1.55
C TRP A 94 -8.29 37.52 0.12
N ARG A 95 -8.14 36.48 -0.71
CA ARG A 95 -7.67 36.55 -2.09
C ARG A 95 -8.62 35.74 -2.95
N GLU A 96 -9.46 36.43 -3.70
CA GLU A 96 -10.46 35.82 -4.60
C GLU A 96 -9.81 34.86 -5.60
N ASP A 97 -8.62 35.22 -6.08
CA ASP A 97 -7.79 34.43 -7.01
C ASP A 97 -7.28 33.10 -6.43
N LYS A 98 -7.42 32.88 -5.12
CA LYS A 98 -6.98 31.66 -4.42
C LYS A 98 -8.12 30.94 -3.71
N TYR A 99 -9.36 31.39 -3.87
CA TYR A 99 -10.53 30.75 -3.29
C TYR A 99 -11.01 29.64 -4.22
N GLU A 100 -11.02 28.41 -3.69
CA GLU A 100 -11.63 27.25 -4.34
C GLU A 100 -12.93 26.91 -3.58
N ASP A 101 -14.04 26.75 -4.28
CA ASP A 101 -15.33 26.45 -3.64
C ASP A 101 -15.26 25.08 -2.95
N PRO A 102 -15.80 24.90 -1.73
CA PRO A 102 -15.83 23.61 -1.06
C PRO A 102 -16.45 22.46 -1.88
N ALA A 103 -17.35 22.74 -2.82
CA ALA A 103 -17.91 21.76 -3.74
C ALA A 103 -16.92 21.34 -4.84
N ASP A 104 -15.96 22.20 -5.17
CA ASP A 104 -14.91 21.98 -6.18
C ASP A 104 -13.63 21.37 -5.56
N ARG A 105 -13.55 21.31 -4.22
CA ARG A 105 -12.44 20.64 -3.50
C ARG A 105 -12.64 19.12 -3.44
N ILE A 106 -11.54 18.37 -3.23
CA ILE A 106 -11.50 16.89 -3.23
C ILE A 106 -12.72 16.27 -2.54
N ASN A 107 -13.58 15.66 -3.35
CA ASN A 107 -14.78 14.97 -2.90
C ASN A 107 -14.50 13.46 -2.82
N TYR A 108 -14.97 12.82 -1.76
CA TYR A 108 -14.77 11.38 -1.54
C TYR A 108 -16.07 10.63 -1.82
N PRO A 109 -16.06 9.60 -2.68
CA PRO A 109 -17.19 8.71 -2.86
C PRO A 109 -17.62 8.07 -1.53
N GLU A 110 -18.90 7.74 -1.41
CA GLU A 110 -19.46 7.10 -0.20
C GLU A 110 -18.71 5.80 0.16
N ALA A 111 -18.38 4.98 -0.84
CA ALA A 111 -17.57 3.77 -0.67
C ALA A 111 -16.20 4.07 -0.05
N GLY A 112 -15.51 5.10 -0.55
CA GLY A 112 -14.22 5.55 -0.01
C GLY A 112 -14.34 6.04 1.44
N MET A 113 -15.43 6.73 1.79
CA MET A 113 -15.71 7.12 3.16
C MET A 113 -16.01 5.93 4.07
N ARG A 114 -16.68 4.88 3.57
CA ARG A 114 -16.90 3.64 4.33
C ARG A 114 -15.57 2.95 4.67
N VAL A 115 -14.67 2.83 3.69
CA VAL A 115 -13.32 2.26 3.89
C VAL A 115 -12.54 3.07 4.93
N ARG A 116 -12.56 4.41 4.83
CA ARG A 116 -11.91 5.28 5.82
C ARG A 116 -12.49 5.17 7.22
N THR A 117 -13.81 5.04 7.33
CA THR A 117 -14.50 4.96 8.63
C THR A 117 -14.21 3.64 9.35
N ALA A 118 -13.94 2.57 8.59
CA ALA A 118 -13.53 1.28 9.14
C ALA A 118 -12.11 1.30 9.75
N LEU A 119 -11.28 2.30 9.42
CA LEU A 119 -9.96 2.46 10.03
C LEU A 119 -10.09 3.06 11.43
N THR A 120 -9.52 2.37 12.41
CA THR A 120 -9.39 2.83 13.79
C THR A 120 -7.91 2.94 14.13
N PHE A 121 -7.54 4.03 14.80
CA PHE A 121 -6.17 4.26 15.25
C PHE A 121 -6.20 4.71 16.70
N ASN A 122 -5.27 4.20 17.50
CA ASN A 122 -5.05 4.71 18.84
C ASN A 122 -4.20 5.98 18.76
N SER A 123 -4.69 7.10 19.31
CA SER A 123 -4.00 8.40 19.25
C SER A 123 -2.59 8.37 19.83
N ALA A 124 -2.38 7.62 20.92
CA ALA A 124 -1.06 7.49 21.53
C ALA A 124 -0.10 6.69 20.63
N GLU A 125 -0.60 5.67 19.94
CA GLU A 125 0.20 4.91 18.97
C GLU A 125 0.54 5.74 17.73
N VAL A 126 -0.39 6.54 17.21
CA VAL A 126 -0.10 7.44 16.09
C VAL A 126 0.99 8.44 16.47
N ALA A 127 0.88 9.09 17.63
CA ALA A 127 1.90 10.00 18.12
C ALA A 127 3.27 9.31 18.26
N ARG A 128 3.28 8.09 18.83
CA ARG A 128 4.50 7.27 18.97
C ARG A 128 5.11 6.91 17.62
N PHE A 129 4.32 6.39 16.68
CA PHE A 129 4.79 6.01 15.36
C PHE A 129 5.36 7.16 14.56
N LEU A 130 4.74 8.34 14.63
CA LEU A 130 5.26 9.56 14.01
C LEU A 130 6.55 10.05 14.68
N ALA A 131 6.65 9.95 16.01
CA ALA A 131 7.83 10.38 16.76
C ALA A 131 9.03 9.46 16.53
N GLU A 132 8.81 8.14 16.45
CA GLU A 132 9.84 7.12 16.19
C GLU A 132 10.21 6.99 14.70
N GLY A 133 9.52 7.71 13.82
CA GLY A 133 9.72 7.63 12.37
C GLY A 133 9.26 6.31 11.75
N LEU A 134 8.39 5.57 12.43
CA LEU A 134 7.78 4.34 11.91
C LEU A 134 6.69 4.65 10.88
N TRP A 135 6.03 5.80 11.01
CA TRP A 135 5.12 6.35 10.01
C TRP A 135 5.69 7.62 9.39
N GLY A 136 5.48 7.77 8.09
CA GLY A 136 5.95 8.92 7.33
C GLY A 136 4.99 9.32 6.22
N LYS A 137 5.51 10.03 5.22
CA LYS A 137 4.73 10.56 4.09
C LYS A 137 4.75 9.69 2.83
N ALA A 138 5.38 8.52 2.91
CA ALA A 138 5.56 7.67 1.75
C ALA A 138 4.20 7.15 1.24
N THR A 139 4.09 7.07 -0.07
CA THR A 139 3.09 6.30 -0.83
C THR A 139 3.82 5.42 -1.85
N LEU A 140 3.12 4.47 -2.47
CA LEU A 140 3.72 3.65 -3.52
C LEU A 140 4.24 4.49 -4.69
N ASP A 141 3.54 5.57 -5.05
CA ASP A 141 3.99 6.47 -6.10
C ASP A 141 5.31 7.16 -5.74
N THR A 142 5.50 7.54 -4.47
CA THR A 142 6.76 8.14 -4.01
C THR A 142 7.93 7.17 -4.11
N TRP A 143 7.75 5.89 -3.74
CA TRP A 143 8.80 4.87 -3.90
C TRP A 143 9.16 4.62 -5.37
N VAL A 144 8.15 4.50 -6.24
CA VAL A 144 8.39 4.38 -7.70
C VAL A 144 9.17 5.59 -8.23
N ASN A 145 8.75 6.80 -7.88
CA ASN A 145 9.42 8.03 -8.34
C ASN A 145 10.87 8.10 -7.83
N GLN A 146 11.11 7.79 -6.55
CA GLN A 146 12.45 7.79 -5.97
C GLN A 146 13.38 6.77 -6.64
N ALA A 147 12.88 5.56 -6.89
CA ALA A 147 13.63 4.51 -7.55
C ALA A 147 13.90 4.85 -9.02
N THR A 148 12.95 5.43 -9.77
CA THR A 148 13.21 5.86 -11.15
C THR A 148 14.22 7.00 -11.23
N VAL A 149 14.17 7.98 -10.32
CA VAL A 149 15.15 9.09 -10.32
C VAL A 149 16.56 8.57 -10.02
N SER A 150 16.69 7.66 -9.05
CA SER A 150 17.99 7.14 -8.63
C SER A 150 18.55 6.06 -9.56
N ARG A 151 17.70 5.20 -10.12
CA ARG A 151 18.08 4.00 -10.89
C ARG A 151 17.11 3.71 -12.05
N PRO A 152 16.95 4.62 -13.03
CA PRO A 152 15.90 4.51 -14.06
C PRO A 152 16.01 3.24 -14.92
N ASN A 153 17.24 2.76 -15.13
CA ASN A 153 17.54 1.58 -15.95
C ASN A 153 17.63 0.28 -15.14
N ALA A 154 17.54 0.32 -13.81
CA ALA A 154 17.47 -0.89 -12.99
C ALA A 154 16.15 -1.61 -13.25
N LEU A 155 16.17 -2.94 -13.14
CA LEU A 155 14.98 -3.78 -13.32
C LEU A 155 14.03 -3.61 -12.13
N MET A 156 12.76 -3.34 -12.40
CA MET A 156 11.68 -3.46 -11.42
C MET A 156 11.02 -4.83 -11.54
N LEU A 157 10.78 -5.32 -12.76
CA LEU A 157 10.03 -6.55 -13.01
C LEU A 157 10.82 -7.52 -13.90
N ILE A 158 10.76 -8.80 -13.55
CA ILE A 158 11.27 -9.92 -14.34
C ILE A 158 10.13 -10.93 -14.48
N ALA A 159 9.64 -11.15 -15.69
CA ALA A 159 8.46 -11.95 -15.99
C ALA A 159 8.74 -12.88 -17.18
N GLY A 160 9.14 -14.12 -16.90
CA GLY A 160 9.61 -15.05 -17.93
C GLY A 160 10.77 -14.43 -18.73
N GLU A 161 10.67 -14.44 -20.06
CA GLU A 161 11.71 -13.88 -20.94
C GLU A 161 11.70 -12.34 -20.99
N HIS A 162 10.70 -11.69 -20.40
CA HIS A 162 10.56 -10.24 -20.43
C HIS A 162 11.02 -9.61 -19.12
N SER A 163 11.66 -8.44 -19.22
CA SER A 163 12.02 -7.64 -18.06
C SER A 163 11.74 -6.16 -18.31
N MET A 164 11.42 -5.44 -17.24
CA MET A 164 11.06 -4.03 -17.29
C MET A 164 11.85 -3.23 -16.26
N SER A 165 12.40 -2.11 -16.71
CA SER A 165 13.08 -1.16 -15.83
C SER A 165 12.10 -0.28 -15.07
N TYR A 166 12.57 0.33 -13.98
CA TYR A 166 11.81 1.34 -13.23
C TYR A 166 11.23 2.44 -14.13
N ALA A 167 12.03 2.98 -15.05
CA ALA A 167 11.54 4.00 -15.99
C ALA A 167 10.44 3.50 -16.92
N LYS A 168 10.55 2.27 -17.44
CA LYS A 168 9.53 1.69 -18.31
C LYS A 168 8.23 1.43 -17.56
N VAL A 169 8.31 0.88 -16.35
CA VAL A 169 7.12 0.65 -15.53
C VAL A 169 6.48 1.98 -15.14
N GLN A 170 7.25 2.99 -14.69
CA GLN A 170 6.71 4.29 -14.32
C GLN A 170 5.93 4.95 -15.47
N ALA A 171 6.45 4.87 -16.71
CA ALA A 171 5.80 5.39 -17.90
C ALA A 171 4.46 4.68 -18.17
N GLN A 172 4.44 3.35 -18.15
CA GLN A 172 3.20 2.58 -18.34
C GLN A 172 2.18 2.83 -17.23
N VAL A 173 2.63 2.88 -15.97
CA VAL A 173 1.77 3.23 -14.83
C VAL A 173 1.16 4.63 -15.03
N GLY A 174 1.91 5.58 -15.60
CA GLY A 174 1.42 6.93 -15.88
C GLY A 174 0.32 6.93 -16.92
N ALA A 175 0.52 6.20 -18.01
CA ALA A 175 -0.46 6.07 -19.08
C ALA A 175 -1.73 5.34 -18.61
N ILE A 176 -1.60 4.22 -17.89
CA ILE A 176 -2.75 3.50 -17.34
C ILE A 176 -3.50 4.33 -16.29
N ALA A 177 -2.79 5.06 -15.42
CA ALA A 177 -3.42 5.96 -14.45
C ALA A 177 -4.21 7.10 -15.12
N SER A 178 -3.68 7.68 -16.19
CA SER A 178 -4.39 8.66 -17.05
C SER A 178 -5.67 8.05 -17.64
N GLY A 179 -5.57 6.82 -18.15
CA GLY A 179 -6.72 6.05 -18.62
C GLY A 179 -7.79 5.86 -17.55
N LEU A 180 -7.41 5.38 -16.36
CA LEU A 180 -8.35 5.20 -15.24
C LEU A 180 -9.02 6.53 -14.85
N LYS A 181 -8.27 7.64 -14.79
CA LYS A 181 -8.84 8.97 -14.52
C LYS A 181 -9.81 9.44 -15.60
N SER A 182 -9.55 9.12 -16.88
CA SER A 182 -10.48 9.43 -17.98
C SER A 182 -11.81 8.68 -17.88
N LEU A 183 -11.86 7.59 -17.11
CA LEU A 183 -13.09 6.86 -16.77
C LEU A 183 -13.82 7.45 -15.55
N GLY A 184 -13.32 8.55 -14.97
CA GLY A 184 -13.89 9.14 -13.75
C GLY A 184 -13.55 8.38 -12.47
N LEU A 185 -12.52 7.52 -12.51
CA LEU A 185 -11.98 6.84 -11.33
C LEU A 185 -10.89 7.70 -10.67
N GLY A 186 -10.81 7.71 -9.36
CA GLY A 186 -9.87 8.55 -8.61
C GLY A 186 -9.84 8.24 -7.13
N ARG A 187 -9.53 9.27 -6.35
CA ARG A 187 -9.17 9.12 -4.95
C ARG A 187 -10.32 8.58 -4.11
N GLY A 188 -10.07 7.47 -3.41
CA GLY A 188 -11.05 6.80 -2.56
C GLY A 188 -12.00 5.83 -3.28
N ASP A 189 -11.97 5.74 -4.61
CA ASP A 189 -12.68 4.67 -5.31
C ASP A 189 -12.05 3.31 -4.99
N VAL A 190 -12.86 2.26 -4.92
CA VAL A 190 -12.37 0.88 -4.82
C VAL A 190 -12.31 0.28 -6.22
N ILE A 191 -11.13 -0.20 -6.61
CA ILE A 191 -10.89 -0.88 -7.88
C ILE A 191 -10.48 -2.32 -7.58
N ALA A 192 -11.34 -3.25 -7.98
CA ALA A 192 -11.09 -4.67 -7.82
C ALA A 192 -10.14 -5.20 -8.89
N MET A 193 -9.32 -6.21 -8.55
CA MET A 193 -8.41 -6.83 -9.50
C MET A 193 -8.32 -8.34 -9.31
N GLN A 194 -8.76 -9.10 -10.31
CA GLN A 194 -8.59 -10.55 -10.36
C GLN A 194 -7.54 -10.89 -11.44
N LEU A 195 -6.27 -10.66 -11.12
CA LEU A 195 -5.13 -10.99 -11.96
C LEU A 195 -4.12 -11.87 -11.19
N PRO A 196 -3.40 -12.78 -11.88
CA PRO A 196 -2.27 -13.49 -11.28
C PRO A 196 -1.08 -12.53 -11.06
N ASN A 197 0.06 -13.05 -10.56
CA ASN A 197 1.27 -12.25 -10.39
C ASN A 197 1.90 -11.93 -11.76
N THR A 198 1.33 -10.99 -12.50
CA THR A 198 1.77 -10.60 -13.85
C THR A 198 2.16 -9.13 -13.91
N VAL A 199 2.72 -8.73 -15.05
CA VAL A 199 3.11 -7.34 -15.32
C VAL A 199 1.90 -6.42 -15.23
N GLU A 200 0.74 -6.87 -15.74
CA GLU A 200 -0.53 -6.14 -15.69
C GLU A 200 -1.03 -5.94 -14.26
N PHE A 201 -0.87 -6.95 -13.38
CA PHE A 201 -1.20 -6.77 -11.96
C PHE A 201 -0.39 -5.63 -11.36
N VAL A 202 0.94 -5.65 -11.57
CA VAL A 202 1.82 -4.63 -10.99
C VAL A 202 1.51 -3.24 -11.55
N ILE A 203 1.40 -3.11 -12.87
CA ILE A 203 1.10 -1.82 -13.50
C ILE A 203 -0.26 -1.31 -13.05
N GLY A 204 -1.28 -2.17 -13.04
CA GLY A 204 -2.61 -1.83 -12.59
C GLY A 204 -2.61 -1.39 -11.12
N HIS A 205 -1.96 -2.14 -10.23
CA HIS A 205 -1.85 -1.82 -8.80
C HIS A 205 -1.20 -0.46 -8.57
N LEU A 206 -0.06 -0.21 -9.23
CA LEU A 206 0.63 1.07 -9.12
C LEU A 206 -0.18 2.21 -9.76
N ALA A 207 -0.96 1.96 -10.81
CA ALA A 207 -1.81 2.96 -11.45
C ALA A 207 -3.01 3.34 -10.56
N VAL A 208 -3.65 2.34 -9.94
CA VAL A 208 -4.69 2.51 -8.90
C VAL A 208 -4.13 3.35 -7.74
N ALA A 209 -2.93 3.01 -7.26
CA ALA A 209 -2.27 3.77 -6.20
C ALA A 209 -1.98 5.22 -6.62
N ARG A 210 -1.51 5.45 -7.86
CA ARG A 210 -1.18 6.77 -8.41
C ARG A 210 -2.38 7.72 -8.48
N ILE A 211 -3.58 7.19 -8.71
CA ILE A 211 -4.83 8.00 -8.73
C ILE A 211 -5.48 8.10 -7.34
N GLY A 212 -4.85 7.52 -6.30
CA GLY A 212 -5.35 7.53 -4.92
C GLY A 212 -6.54 6.61 -4.65
N ALA A 213 -6.81 5.67 -5.57
CA ALA A 213 -7.84 4.65 -5.40
C ALA A 213 -7.32 3.53 -4.47
N VAL A 214 -8.24 2.71 -3.99
CA VAL A 214 -8.00 1.56 -3.13
C VAL A 214 -8.00 0.30 -3.98
N LEU A 215 -6.90 -0.45 -3.99
CA LEU A 215 -6.87 -1.76 -4.64
C LEU A 215 -7.64 -2.78 -3.78
N GLN A 216 -8.53 -3.54 -4.40
CA GLN A 216 -9.05 -4.79 -3.83
C GLN A 216 -8.62 -5.97 -4.71
N PRO A 217 -7.56 -6.71 -4.36
CA PRO A 217 -7.23 -7.88 -5.14
C PRO A 217 -8.19 -9.04 -4.80
N ILE A 218 -8.58 -9.80 -5.82
CA ILE A 218 -9.49 -10.94 -5.74
C ILE A 218 -8.69 -12.20 -6.08
N HIS A 219 -8.87 -13.23 -5.26
CA HIS A 219 -8.13 -14.49 -5.43
C HIS A 219 -8.53 -15.19 -6.74
N MET A 220 -7.54 -15.67 -7.50
CA MET A 220 -7.75 -16.26 -8.84
C MET A 220 -8.70 -17.48 -8.84
N PRO A 221 -8.70 -18.35 -7.82
CA PRO A 221 -9.71 -19.39 -7.64
C PRO A 221 -11.16 -18.94 -7.39
N TYR A 222 -11.42 -17.70 -6.96
CA TYR A 222 -12.79 -17.25 -6.68
C TYR A 222 -13.64 -17.16 -7.96
N ARG A 223 -14.93 -17.44 -7.83
CA ARG A 223 -15.90 -17.50 -8.95
C ARG A 223 -17.11 -16.61 -8.66
N ALA A 224 -18.10 -16.62 -9.55
CA ALA A 224 -19.23 -15.68 -9.55
C ALA A 224 -19.84 -15.41 -8.16
N GLY A 225 -20.17 -16.45 -7.39
CA GLY A 225 -20.77 -16.29 -6.05
C GLY A 225 -19.87 -15.54 -5.05
N ASP A 226 -18.58 -15.86 -5.03
CA ASP A 226 -17.60 -15.18 -4.17
C ASP A 226 -17.33 -13.75 -4.67
N ILE A 227 -17.09 -13.60 -5.98
CA ILE A 227 -16.75 -12.34 -6.65
C ILE A 227 -17.88 -11.32 -6.42
N GLY A 228 -19.12 -11.69 -6.72
CA GLY A 228 -20.26 -10.80 -6.58
C GLY A 228 -20.44 -10.29 -5.15
N SER A 229 -20.28 -11.16 -4.15
CA SER A 229 -20.36 -10.79 -2.73
C SER A 229 -19.25 -9.81 -2.32
N LEU A 230 -18.03 -10.00 -2.84
CA LEU A 230 -16.89 -9.13 -2.54
C LEU A 230 -17.00 -7.76 -3.22
N LEU A 231 -17.43 -7.72 -4.49
CA LEU A 231 -17.65 -6.48 -5.24
C LEU A 231 -18.80 -5.67 -4.62
N GLU A 232 -19.87 -6.34 -4.20
CA GLU A 232 -21.00 -5.71 -3.52
C GLU A 232 -20.61 -5.15 -2.16
N HIS A 233 -19.89 -5.92 -1.33
CA HIS A 233 -19.49 -5.46 0.00
C HIS A 233 -18.57 -4.23 -0.07
N SER A 234 -17.60 -4.25 -1.00
CA SER A 234 -16.65 -3.16 -1.22
C SER A 234 -17.23 -1.95 -1.94
N GLN A 235 -18.34 -2.13 -2.66
CA GLN A 235 -18.86 -1.14 -3.61
C GLN A 235 -17.80 -0.75 -4.66
N ALA A 236 -17.09 -1.76 -5.20
CA ALA A 236 -16.08 -1.54 -6.22
C ALA A 236 -16.69 -0.87 -7.46
N ARG A 237 -16.06 0.23 -7.92
CA ARG A 237 -16.50 0.97 -9.11
C ARG A 237 -15.95 0.43 -10.42
N ALA A 238 -14.81 -0.25 -10.36
CA ALA A 238 -14.21 -0.90 -11.50
C ALA A 238 -13.64 -2.26 -11.11
N VAL A 239 -13.56 -3.17 -12.08
CA VAL A 239 -12.84 -4.43 -11.94
C VAL A 239 -11.89 -4.65 -13.11
N ILE A 240 -10.65 -5.04 -12.79
CA ILE A 240 -9.64 -5.46 -13.76
C ILE A 240 -9.49 -6.98 -13.67
N ALA A 241 -9.71 -7.71 -14.75
CA ALA A 241 -9.62 -9.17 -14.74
C ALA A 241 -9.00 -9.72 -16.03
N LEU A 242 -8.55 -10.98 -16.00
CA LEU A 242 -8.23 -11.71 -17.23
C LEU A 242 -9.51 -11.96 -18.04
N ASP A 243 -9.37 -12.22 -19.34
CA ASP A 243 -10.45 -12.75 -20.17
C ASP A 243 -10.85 -14.16 -19.72
N VAL A 244 -9.88 -15.07 -19.64
CA VAL A 244 -10.04 -16.47 -19.29
C VAL A 244 -8.95 -16.89 -18.32
N PHE A 245 -9.29 -17.70 -17.32
CA PHE A 245 -8.32 -18.35 -16.45
C PHE A 245 -8.66 -19.82 -16.24
N ARG A 246 -7.77 -20.73 -16.65
CA ARG A 246 -7.95 -22.19 -16.53
C ARG A 246 -9.30 -22.69 -17.07
N GLY A 247 -9.71 -22.16 -18.24
CA GLY A 247 -10.96 -22.53 -18.92
C GLY A 247 -12.22 -21.83 -18.39
N TYR A 248 -12.11 -20.94 -17.39
CA TYR A 248 -13.23 -20.13 -16.91
C TYR A 248 -13.22 -18.75 -17.56
N ASP A 249 -14.33 -18.38 -18.18
CA ASP A 249 -14.55 -17.05 -18.77
C ASP A 249 -14.81 -16.01 -17.67
N LEU A 250 -13.75 -15.35 -17.23
CA LEU A 250 -13.80 -14.35 -16.17
C LEU A 250 -14.41 -13.04 -16.68
N ALA A 251 -14.17 -12.66 -17.93
CA ALA A 251 -14.75 -11.45 -18.51
C ALA A 251 -16.30 -11.51 -18.51
N SER A 252 -16.88 -12.64 -18.91
CA SER A 252 -18.34 -12.84 -18.87
C SER A 252 -18.90 -12.81 -17.46
N ILE A 253 -18.17 -13.37 -16.47
CA ILE A 253 -18.56 -13.28 -15.05
C ILE A 253 -18.59 -11.81 -14.60
N MET A 254 -17.54 -11.04 -14.88
CA MET A 254 -17.46 -9.63 -14.48
C MET A 254 -18.55 -8.78 -15.15
N LEU A 255 -18.86 -9.04 -16.43
CA LEU A 255 -19.95 -8.39 -17.15
C LEU A 255 -21.34 -8.77 -16.62
N ALA A 256 -21.52 -9.99 -16.10
CA ALA A 256 -22.74 -10.37 -15.39
C ALA A 256 -22.89 -9.60 -14.07
N GLU A 257 -21.82 -9.50 -13.28
CA GLU A 257 -21.83 -8.72 -12.04
C GLU A 257 -22.07 -7.22 -12.29
N ARG A 258 -21.49 -6.65 -13.34
CA ARG A 258 -21.72 -5.25 -13.75
C ARG A 258 -23.20 -4.95 -14.03
N ARG A 259 -23.94 -5.92 -14.58
CA ARG A 259 -25.39 -5.78 -14.83
C ARG A 259 -26.21 -5.86 -13.53
N ARG A 260 -25.69 -6.52 -12.50
CA ARG A 260 -26.35 -6.72 -11.21
C ARG A 260 -26.05 -5.61 -10.21
N LEU A 261 -24.82 -5.10 -10.21
CA LEU A 261 -24.30 -4.16 -9.22
C LEU A 261 -24.28 -2.74 -9.77
N SER A 262 -25.09 -1.85 -9.19
CA SER A 262 -25.14 -0.43 -9.60
C SER A 262 -23.85 0.33 -9.33
N SER A 263 -23.04 -0.13 -8.38
CA SER A 263 -21.74 0.45 -8.08
C SER A 263 -20.66 0.11 -9.11
N LEU A 264 -20.76 -1.03 -9.80
CA LEU A 264 -19.73 -1.47 -10.76
C LEU A 264 -19.96 -0.82 -12.12
N GLU A 265 -19.25 0.27 -12.37
CA GLU A 265 -19.36 1.06 -13.59
C GLU A 265 -18.48 0.51 -14.72
N GLU A 266 -17.31 -0.05 -14.40
CA GLU A 266 -16.28 -0.40 -15.38
C GLU A 266 -15.79 -1.85 -15.27
N VAL A 267 -15.70 -2.53 -16.41
CA VAL A 267 -15.05 -3.85 -16.54
C VAL A 267 -13.89 -3.72 -17.53
N ILE A 268 -12.68 -3.93 -17.02
CA ILE A 268 -11.42 -3.80 -17.75
C ILE A 268 -10.80 -5.20 -17.87
N VAL A 269 -10.47 -5.61 -19.10
CA VAL A 269 -10.04 -6.96 -19.43
C VAL A 269 -8.60 -6.97 -19.94
N VAL A 270 -7.80 -7.88 -19.39
CA VAL A 270 -6.48 -8.26 -19.90
C VAL A 270 -6.67 -9.52 -20.76
N GLY A 271 -6.39 -9.42 -22.06
CA GLY A 271 -6.60 -10.49 -23.04
C GLY A 271 -7.67 -10.13 -24.08
N GLN A 272 -8.37 -11.13 -24.59
CA GLN A 272 -9.49 -10.95 -25.52
C GLN A 272 -10.62 -10.18 -24.85
N THR A 273 -10.86 -8.97 -25.34
CA THR A 273 -11.79 -8.03 -24.70
C THR A 273 -13.16 -8.08 -25.39
N PRO A 274 -14.25 -8.44 -24.68
CA PRO A 274 -15.61 -8.31 -25.22
C PRO A 274 -15.97 -6.85 -25.53
N ARG A 275 -16.92 -6.62 -26.44
CA ARG A 275 -17.30 -5.28 -26.89
C ARG A 275 -17.81 -4.38 -25.75
N GLU A 276 -18.45 -4.97 -24.75
CA GLU A 276 -19.02 -4.30 -23.59
C GLU A 276 -17.99 -3.99 -22.48
N ALA A 277 -16.77 -4.48 -22.62
CA ALA A 277 -15.64 -4.24 -21.71
C ALA A 277 -14.59 -3.33 -22.35
N ARG A 278 -13.66 -2.82 -21.54
CA ARG A 278 -12.49 -2.07 -22.02
C ARG A 278 -11.25 -2.93 -21.98
N SER A 279 -10.36 -2.76 -22.94
CA SER A 279 -9.07 -3.43 -22.89
C SER A 279 -8.17 -2.72 -21.88
N PHE A 280 -7.43 -3.47 -21.07
CA PHE A 280 -6.48 -2.89 -20.11
C PHE A 280 -5.46 -2.00 -20.81
N TRP A 281 -4.91 -2.46 -21.94
CA TRP A 281 -3.85 -1.72 -22.64
C TRP A 281 -4.36 -0.50 -23.42
N SER A 282 -5.64 -0.45 -23.80
CA SER A 282 -6.21 0.75 -24.45
C SER A 282 -6.31 1.94 -23.50
N LEU A 283 -6.25 1.71 -22.18
CA LEU A 283 -6.18 2.80 -21.19
C LEU A 283 -4.92 3.66 -21.36
N SER A 284 -3.85 3.09 -21.91
CA SER A 284 -2.59 3.80 -22.13
C SER A 284 -2.64 4.85 -23.25
N GLU A 285 -3.70 4.83 -24.06
CA GLU A 285 -3.92 5.78 -25.15
C GLU A 285 -4.50 7.12 -24.66
N SER A 286 -4.93 7.18 -23.39
CA SER A 286 -5.47 8.39 -22.78
C SER A 286 -4.38 9.43 -22.47
N GLY A 287 -4.65 10.69 -22.82
CA GLY A 287 -3.78 11.83 -22.54
C GLY A 287 -4.23 12.73 -21.38
N VAL A 288 -5.17 12.29 -20.53
CA VAL A 288 -5.69 13.11 -19.43
C VAL A 288 -4.58 13.40 -18.42
N PRO A 289 -4.22 14.68 -18.17
CA PRO A 289 -3.21 15.02 -17.18
C PRO A 289 -3.64 14.58 -15.78
N LEU A 290 -2.69 14.03 -15.02
CA LEU A 290 -2.89 13.74 -13.60
C LEU A 290 -2.63 15.01 -12.79
N ASP A 291 -3.65 15.51 -12.08
CA ASP A 291 -3.50 16.64 -11.16
C ASP A 291 -2.62 16.25 -9.96
N GLN A 292 -1.72 17.14 -9.57
CA GLN A 292 -0.87 16.97 -8.39
C GLN A 292 -1.66 17.13 -7.09
N HIS A 293 -2.76 17.88 -7.09
CA HIS A 293 -3.62 18.09 -5.90
C HIS A 293 -4.42 16.83 -5.54
N ASP A 294 -4.69 15.96 -6.52
CA ASP A 294 -5.44 14.71 -6.36
C ASP A 294 -4.60 13.51 -5.89
N ARG A 295 -3.30 13.72 -5.64
CA ARG A 295 -2.41 12.63 -5.22
C ARG A 295 -2.79 12.08 -3.85
N ALA A 296 -2.59 10.76 -3.71
CA ALA A 296 -2.76 10.09 -2.44
C ALA A 296 -1.77 10.62 -1.39
N VAL A 297 -2.21 10.65 -0.13
CA VAL A 297 -1.35 10.92 1.04
C VAL A 297 -1.21 9.66 1.88
N ALA A 298 -0.22 9.62 2.78
CA ALA A 298 0.14 8.39 3.47
C ALA A 298 -0.98 7.81 4.37
N ALA A 299 -1.86 8.67 4.90
CA ALA A 299 -3.02 8.23 5.68
C ALA A 299 -4.21 7.73 4.84
N ASP A 300 -4.12 7.78 3.52
CA ASP A 300 -5.18 7.26 2.66
C ASP A 300 -5.20 5.72 2.69
N PRO A 301 -6.39 5.10 2.72
CA PRO A 301 -6.51 3.69 2.40
C PRO A 301 -5.98 3.44 0.99
N CYS A 302 -5.25 2.35 0.80
CA CYS A 302 -4.62 2.00 -0.48
C CYS A 302 -4.85 0.53 -0.87
N LEU A 303 -5.15 -0.33 0.10
CA LEU A 303 -5.34 -1.75 -0.10
C LEU A 303 -6.50 -2.23 0.77
N LEU A 304 -7.43 -2.99 0.19
CA LEU A 304 -8.56 -3.62 0.86
C LEU A 304 -8.49 -5.13 0.61
N LEU A 305 -8.07 -5.88 1.62
CA LEU A 305 -7.97 -7.33 1.55
C LEU A 305 -9.12 -8.00 2.27
N TYR A 306 -9.61 -9.11 1.73
CA TYR A 306 -10.62 -9.92 2.39
C TYR A 306 -10.01 -11.16 3.02
N THR A 307 -10.42 -11.45 4.25
CA THR A 307 -10.04 -12.68 4.95
C THR A 307 -11.15 -13.71 4.85
N SER A 308 -10.77 -14.99 4.84
CA SER A 308 -11.72 -16.11 4.92
C SER A 308 -12.37 -16.11 6.30
N GLY A 309 -13.41 -15.30 6.49
CA GLY A 309 -14.20 -15.32 7.71
C GLY A 309 -14.91 -16.67 7.86
N THR A 310 -15.01 -17.18 9.09
CA THR A 310 -15.83 -18.33 9.48
C THR A 310 -17.35 -18.07 9.39
N THR A 311 -17.74 -16.88 8.93
CA THR A 311 -19.11 -16.37 8.81
C THR A 311 -19.44 -16.15 7.34
N SER A 312 -20.71 -16.28 6.95
CA SER A 312 -21.19 -16.09 5.56
C SER A 312 -21.01 -14.68 4.98
N SER A 313 -20.47 -13.73 5.74
CA SER A 313 -20.25 -12.34 5.32
C SER A 313 -18.74 -12.05 5.13
N PRO A 314 -18.35 -11.43 4.00
CA PRO A 314 -16.97 -11.02 3.75
C PRO A 314 -16.43 -10.07 4.83
N LYS A 315 -15.18 -10.27 5.28
CA LYS A 315 -14.49 -9.39 6.23
C LYS A 315 -13.39 -8.62 5.50
N GLY A 316 -13.62 -7.33 5.27
CA GLY A 316 -12.66 -6.44 4.63
C GLY A 316 -11.69 -5.82 5.64
N VAL A 317 -10.40 -5.85 5.32
CA VAL A 317 -9.30 -5.29 6.09
C VAL A 317 -8.67 -4.16 5.28
N PRO A 318 -9.02 -2.89 5.57
CA PRO A 318 -8.41 -1.75 4.91
C PRO A 318 -7.02 -1.46 5.48
N LEU A 319 -6.06 -1.18 4.60
CA LEU A 319 -4.71 -0.77 4.94
C LEU A 319 -4.41 0.60 4.32
N THR A 320 -3.72 1.44 5.09
CA THR A 320 -3.26 2.77 4.66
C THR A 320 -1.83 2.68 4.14
N TYR A 321 -1.33 3.68 3.43
CA TYR A 321 0.09 3.63 3.06
C TYR A 321 0.99 3.64 4.30
N GLN A 322 0.74 4.48 5.29
CA GLN A 322 1.60 4.57 6.49
C GLN A 322 1.68 3.26 7.28
N ASN A 323 0.55 2.55 7.47
CA ASN A 323 0.59 1.28 8.21
C ASN A 323 1.25 0.18 7.38
N MET A 324 1.06 0.20 6.06
CA MET A 324 1.60 -0.78 5.15
C MET A 324 3.09 -0.58 4.93
N LEU A 325 3.44 0.58 4.40
CA LEU A 325 4.80 0.93 4.01
C LEU A 325 5.75 1.01 5.20
N GLY A 326 5.30 1.49 6.37
CA GLY A 326 6.13 1.50 7.58
C GLY A 326 6.50 0.09 8.07
N ASN A 327 5.56 -0.87 8.03
CA ASN A 327 5.84 -2.27 8.35
C ASN A 327 6.79 -2.91 7.33
N ILE A 328 6.61 -2.61 6.04
CA ILE A 328 7.47 -3.09 4.96
C ILE A 328 8.90 -2.54 5.08
N GLU A 329 9.08 -1.25 5.36
CA GLU A 329 10.40 -0.64 5.53
C GLU A 329 11.16 -1.29 6.69
N ALA A 330 10.47 -1.47 7.82
CA ALA A 330 11.02 -2.15 9.00
C ALA A 330 11.45 -3.60 8.68
N ALA A 331 10.59 -4.38 8.01
CA ALA A 331 10.95 -5.74 7.60
C ALA A 331 12.08 -5.77 6.57
N ALA A 332 12.09 -4.83 5.61
CA ALA A 332 13.13 -4.74 4.60
C ALA A 332 14.51 -4.40 5.20
N ASP A 333 14.56 -3.56 6.24
CA ASP A 333 15.79 -3.30 7.00
C ASP A 333 16.28 -4.58 7.71
N GLU A 334 15.39 -5.28 8.43
CA GLU A 334 15.76 -6.46 9.22
C GLU A 334 16.05 -7.72 8.39
N PHE A 335 15.54 -7.79 7.16
CA PHE A 335 15.90 -8.80 6.17
C PHE A 335 17.08 -8.38 5.29
N GLU A 336 17.67 -7.21 5.55
CA GLU A 336 18.83 -6.67 4.83
C GLU A 336 18.59 -6.61 3.31
N VAL A 337 17.41 -6.15 2.90
CA VAL A 337 17.05 -6.02 1.48
C VAL A 337 17.78 -4.81 0.89
N THR A 338 18.33 -5.00 -0.30
CA THR A 338 19.09 -3.98 -1.03
C THR A 338 18.55 -3.79 -2.46
N ALA A 339 18.97 -2.72 -3.11
CA ALA A 339 18.63 -2.45 -4.52
C ALA A 339 19.22 -3.48 -5.52
N HIS A 340 20.06 -4.40 -5.06
CA HIS A 340 20.64 -5.46 -5.87
C HIS A 340 19.88 -6.79 -5.75
N ASP A 341 18.93 -6.87 -4.82
CA ASP A 341 18.15 -8.06 -4.62
C ASP A 341 17.12 -8.29 -5.72
N ARG A 342 16.74 -9.56 -5.86
CA ARG A 342 15.68 -10.05 -6.72
C ARG A 342 14.76 -10.90 -5.87
N ILE A 343 13.54 -10.42 -5.65
CA ILE A 343 12.57 -11.05 -4.76
C ILE A 343 11.59 -11.87 -5.57
N LEU A 344 11.47 -13.17 -5.28
CA LEU A 344 10.50 -14.08 -5.87
C LEU A 344 9.50 -14.54 -4.80
N SER A 345 8.22 -14.26 -5.03
CA SER A 345 7.12 -14.71 -4.16
C SER A 345 6.39 -15.88 -4.82
N ALA A 346 6.34 -17.03 -4.14
CA ALA A 346 5.45 -18.12 -4.54
C ALA A 346 3.99 -17.83 -4.18
N ALA A 347 3.75 -16.96 -3.18
CA ALA A 347 2.41 -16.58 -2.77
C ALA A 347 1.77 -15.60 -3.78
N PRO A 348 0.47 -15.77 -4.10
CA PRO A 348 -0.27 -14.84 -4.94
C PRO A 348 -0.35 -13.43 -4.33
N PHE A 349 -0.32 -12.40 -5.16
CA PHE A 349 -0.50 -10.99 -4.78
C PHE A 349 -1.94 -10.66 -4.33
N SER A 350 -2.87 -11.60 -4.49
CA SER A 350 -4.20 -11.53 -3.87
C SER A 350 -4.21 -11.82 -2.37
N HIS A 351 -3.10 -12.31 -1.81
CA HIS A 351 -2.91 -12.41 -0.38
C HIS A 351 -1.89 -11.37 0.08
N LEU A 352 -2.06 -10.88 1.31
CA LEU A 352 -1.14 -9.93 1.91
C LEU A 352 0.31 -10.42 1.83
N TYR A 353 0.56 -11.68 2.21
CA TYR A 353 1.91 -12.23 2.22
C TYR A 353 2.59 -12.13 0.85
N GLY A 354 1.85 -12.33 -0.25
CA GLY A 354 2.42 -12.21 -1.59
C GLY A 354 2.71 -10.77 -1.99
N ILE A 355 1.72 -9.87 -1.86
CA ILE A 355 1.88 -8.48 -2.30
C ILE A 355 2.88 -7.70 -1.42
N PHE A 356 2.99 -8.06 -0.14
CA PHE A 356 3.99 -7.55 0.78
C PHE A 356 5.43 -7.72 0.24
N ASN A 357 5.72 -8.86 -0.39
CA ASN A 357 7.04 -9.14 -0.96
C ASN A 357 7.37 -8.25 -2.16
N PHE A 358 6.35 -7.94 -2.98
CA PHE A 358 6.50 -6.97 -4.07
C PHE A 358 6.78 -5.56 -3.52
N HIS A 359 6.04 -5.13 -2.49
CA HIS A 359 6.29 -3.83 -1.88
C HIS A 359 7.65 -3.76 -1.19
N MET A 360 8.13 -4.87 -0.61
CA MET A 360 9.48 -4.97 -0.05
C MET A 360 10.58 -4.79 -1.11
N ALA A 361 10.40 -5.35 -2.31
CA ALA A 361 11.32 -5.08 -3.41
C ALA A 361 11.29 -3.60 -3.80
N LEU A 362 10.09 -3.04 -3.88
CA LEU A 362 9.88 -1.65 -4.27
C LEU A 362 10.50 -0.65 -3.28
N SER A 363 10.42 -0.91 -1.97
CA SER A 363 10.96 -0.01 -0.93
C SER A 363 12.47 0.18 -1.03
N ARG A 364 13.18 -0.76 -1.66
CA ARG A 364 14.64 -0.72 -1.86
C ARG A 364 15.08 -0.48 -3.30
N GLY A 365 14.14 -0.26 -4.22
CA GLY A 365 14.48 -0.17 -5.65
C GLY A 365 15.01 -1.48 -6.23
N ALA A 366 14.67 -2.62 -5.61
CA ALA A 366 15.04 -3.97 -6.02
C ALA A 366 14.11 -4.49 -7.13
N ALA A 367 14.42 -5.67 -7.69
CA ALA A 367 13.57 -6.28 -8.71
C ALA A 367 12.61 -7.32 -8.09
N ALA A 368 11.39 -7.38 -8.60
CA ALA A 368 10.44 -8.47 -8.33
C ALA A 368 10.45 -9.46 -9.51
N VAL A 369 10.70 -10.73 -9.21
CA VAL A 369 10.53 -11.84 -10.16
C VAL A 369 9.09 -12.32 -10.04
N LEU A 370 8.38 -12.32 -11.17
CA LEU A 370 6.96 -12.63 -11.23
C LEU A 370 6.75 -14.12 -11.54
N LEU A 371 5.95 -14.76 -10.68
CA LEU A 371 5.49 -16.13 -10.83
C LEU A 371 3.96 -16.14 -10.86
N PRO A 372 3.32 -16.16 -12.05
CA PRO A 372 1.87 -15.99 -12.18
C PRO A 372 1.05 -16.96 -11.33
N ALA A 373 1.50 -18.22 -11.25
CA ALA A 373 0.97 -19.23 -10.35
C ALA A 373 2.11 -20.16 -9.91
N PHE A 374 2.04 -20.63 -8.67
CA PHE A 374 2.99 -21.61 -8.19
C PHE A 374 2.72 -22.97 -8.83
N THR A 375 3.74 -23.51 -9.48
CA THR A 375 3.99 -24.95 -9.58
C THR A 375 5.44 -25.19 -9.13
N PRO A 376 5.77 -26.39 -8.62
CA PRO A 376 7.16 -26.68 -8.26
C PRO A 376 8.12 -26.49 -9.44
N GLN A 377 7.72 -26.95 -10.63
CA GLN A 377 8.48 -26.82 -11.87
C GLN A 377 8.75 -25.35 -12.23
N ASP A 378 7.71 -24.53 -12.23
CA ASP A 378 7.82 -23.12 -12.62
C ASP A 378 8.65 -22.33 -11.60
N LEU A 379 8.50 -22.62 -10.29
CA LEU A 379 9.35 -22.01 -9.26
C LEU A 379 10.82 -22.40 -9.48
N GLY A 380 11.11 -23.70 -9.63
CA GLY A 380 12.48 -24.18 -9.85
C GLY A 380 13.11 -23.59 -11.12
N GLN A 381 12.34 -23.48 -12.20
CA GLN A 381 12.78 -22.84 -13.44
C GLN A 381 13.03 -21.33 -13.25
N ALA A 382 12.12 -20.62 -12.59
CA ALA A 382 12.27 -19.20 -12.31
C ALA A 382 13.51 -18.92 -11.45
N VAL A 383 13.80 -19.78 -10.47
CA VAL A 383 15.01 -19.65 -9.65
C VAL A 383 16.27 -19.83 -10.50
N SER A 384 16.37 -20.89 -11.29
CA SER A 384 17.56 -21.14 -12.10
C SER A 384 17.80 -20.08 -13.18
N ILE A 385 16.75 -19.54 -13.80
CA ILE A 385 16.88 -18.55 -14.88
C ILE A 385 17.08 -17.14 -14.33
N HIS A 386 16.25 -16.73 -13.37
CA HIS A 386 16.20 -15.34 -12.91
C HIS A 386 17.06 -15.09 -11.67
N GLN A 387 17.57 -16.16 -11.05
CA GLN A 387 18.54 -16.12 -9.95
C GLN A 387 18.09 -15.14 -8.84
N PRO A 388 16.88 -15.34 -8.27
CA PRO A 388 16.39 -14.52 -7.17
C PRO A 388 17.30 -14.68 -5.96
N THR A 389 17.57 -13.57 -5.28
CA THR A 389 18.37 -13.60 -4.04
C THR A 389 17.51 -13.92 -2.83
N MET A 390 16.20 -13.67 -2.91
CA MET A 390 15.26 -13.89 -1.81
C MET A 390 14.01 -14.64 -2.27
N LEU A 391 13.64 -15.67 -1.51
CA LEU A 391 12.44 -16.46 -1.74
C LEU A 391 11.43 -16.30 -0.62
N PHE A 392 10.17 -16.08 -0.98
CA PHE A 392 9.07 -16.03 -0.03
C PHE A 392 8.09 -17.16 -0.33
N LEU A 393 8.01 -18.11 0.61
CA LEU A 393 7.34 -19.39 0.44
C LEU A 393 6.38 -19.64 1.61
N GLY A 394 5.46 -20.57 1.40
CA GLY A 394 4.71 -21.20 2.48
C GLY A 394 5.23 -22.63 2.69
N PRO A 395 4.96 -23.26 3.85
CA PRO A 395 5.42 -24.63 4.12
C PRO A 395 5.06 -25.63 3.03
N ALA A 396 3.86 -25.54 2.47
CA ALA A 396 3.40 -26.41 1.40
C ALA A 396 4.19 -26.23 0.09
N HIS A 397 4.62 -25.00 -0.24
CA HIS A 397 5.45 -24.75 -1.42
C HIS A 397 6.81 -25.45 -1.28
N ALA A 398 7.48 -25.28 -0.14
CA ALA A 398 8.77 -25.89 0.11
C ALA A 398 8.69 -27.43 0.18
N ALA A 399 7.67 -27.98 0.84
CA ALA A 399 7.43 -29.42 0.89
C ALA A 399 7.24 -30.01 -0.52
N ALA A 400 6.50 -29.31 -1.40
CA ALA A 400 6.32 -29.75 -2.78
C ALA A 400 7.63 -29.70 -3.60
N MET A 401 8.47 -28.69 -3.38
CA MET A 401 9.80 -28.60 -4.01
C MET A 401 10.74 -29.72 -3.56
N LEU A 402 10.77 -30.01 -2.25
CA LEU A 402 11.57 -31.08 -1.67
C LEU A 402 11.10 -32.46 -2.15
N GLY A 403 9.79 -32.71 -2.14
CA GLY A 403 9.23 -34.00 -2.54
C GLY A 403 9.42 -34.35 -4.02
N GLN A 404 9.68 -33.36 -4.87
CA GLN A 404 10.04 -33.56 -6.28
C GLN A 404 11.55 -33.42 -6.54
N GLU A 405 12.35 -33.28 -5.48
CA GLU A 405 13.81 -33.11 -5.52
C GLU A 405 14.28 -31.94 -6.40
N LEU A 406 13.41 -30.95 -6.68
CA LEU A 406 13.70 -29.89 -7.64
C LEU A 406 14.82 -28.97 -7.18
N ILE A 407 14.99 -28.81 -5.87
CA ILE A 407 16.10 -28.02 -5.30
C ILE A 407 17.45 -28.67 -5.64
N ASN A 408 17.53 -29.99 -5.67
CA ASN A 408 18.76 -30.73 -6.00
C ASN A 408 19.03 -30.81 -7.51
N GLN A 409 17.98 -30.63 -8.33
CA GLN A 409 18.04 -30.75 -9.80
C GLN A 409 18.29 -29.40 -10.50
N ARG A 410 18.27 -28.29 -9.77
CA ARG A 410 18.27 -26.92 -10.29
C ARG A 410 19.28 -26.07 -9.52
N ASP A 411 19.74 -24.99 -10.12
CA ASP A 411 20.63 -24.06 -9.44
C ASP A 411 19.83 -23.10 -8.55
N PHE A 412 20.08 -23.19 -7.24
CA PHE A 412 19.53 -22.34 -6.18
C PHE A 412 20.63 -21.49 -5.49
N ALA A 413 21.86 -21.47 -6.01
CA ALA A 413 23.00 -20.86 -5.34
C ALA A 413 22.89 -19.34 -5.15
N SER A 414 22.06 -18.65 -5.94
CA SER A 414 21.76 -17.22 -5.77
C SER A 414 20.90 -16.91 -4.53
N VAL A 415 20.13 -17.88 -4.04
CA VAL A 415 19.20 -17.67 -2.94
C VAL A 415 19.97 -17.56 -1.63
N ARG A 416 20.03 -16.35 -1.08
CA ARG A 416 20.69 -16.05 0.21
C ARG A 416 19.73 -16.02 1.39
N PHE A 417 18.43 -15.83 1.13
CA PHE A 417 17.44 -15.68 2.19
C PHE A 417 16.08 -16.23 1.79
N SER A 418 15.49 -17.07 2.63
CA SER A 418 14.18 -17.68 2.39
C SER A 418 13.26 -17.47 3.58
N VAL A 419 12.10 -16.87 3.35
CA VAL A 419 11.10 -16.60 4.38
C VAL A 419 9.90 -17.54 4.22
N PHE A 420 9.49 -18.13 5.33
CA PHE A 420 8.36 -19.05 5.44
C PHE A 420 7.23 -18.39 6.23
N SER A 421 6.03 -18.34 5.66
CA SER A 421 4.85 -17.79 6.33
C SER A 421 3.55 -18.45 5.86
N GLY A 422 2.42 -18.00 6.41
CA GLY A 422 1.07 -18.45 6.07
C GLY A 422 0.60 -19.68 6.85
N ALA A 423 1.52 -20.47 7.40
CA ALA A 423 1.24 -21.56 8.34
C ALA A 423 2.50 -21.89 9.15
N SER A 424 2.33 -22.57 10.28
CA SER A 424 3.46 -23.14 11.03
C SER A 424 4.22 -24.14 10.14
N CYS A 425 5.53 -23.97 10.01
CA CYS A 425 6.35 -24.88 9.24
C CYS A 425 6.86 -26.04 10.11
N PRO A 426 6.66 -27.31 9.71
CA PRO A 426 7.25 -28.43 10.44
C PRO A 426 8.78 -28.35 10.44
N THR A 427 9.40 -28.56 11.60
CA THR A 427 10.87 -28.48 11.79
C THR A 427 11.65 -29.28 10.73
N HIS A 428 11.24 -30.53 10.46
CA HIS A 428 11.92 -31.38 9.48
C HIS A 428 11.88 -30.81 8.03
N VAL A 429 10.86 -30.03 7.67
CA VAL A 429 10.77 -29.36 6.36
C VAL A 429 11.79 -28.23 6.29
N LEU A 430 11.91 -27.40 7.34
CA LEU A 430 12.90 -26.32 7.40
C LEU A 430 14.33 -26.87 7.39
N GLU A 431 14.60 -27.93 8.15
CA GLU A 431 15.91 -28.59 8.19
C GLU A 431 16.29 -29.18 6.83
N SER A 432 15.36 -29.87 6.18
CA SER A 432 15.59 -30.45 4.85
C SER A 432 15.77 -29.35 3.79
N TYR A 433 15.02 -28.25 3.88
CA TYR A 433 15.18 -27.11 2.99
C TYR A 433 16.52 -26.40 3.19
N GLN A 434 16.91 -26.12 4.44
CA GLN A 434 18.20 -25.51 4.77
C GLN A 434 19.37 -26.39 4.33
N ALA A 435 19.26 -27.72 4.46
CA ALA A 435 20.27 -28.66 3.99
C ALA A 435 20.36 -28.69 2.45
N ALA A 436 19.24 -28.53 1.74
CA ALA A 436 19.20 -28.50 0.28
C ALA A 436 19.70 -27.16 -0.30
N ILE A 437 19.60 -26.05 0.45
CA ILE A 437 20.13 -24.74 0.06
C ILE A 437 20.99 -24.16 1.19
N PRO A 438 22.22 -24.67 1.41
CA PRO A 438 23.06 -24.26 2.53
C PRO A 438 23.42 -22.77 2.55
N ALA A 439 23.41 -22.11 1.38
CA ALA A 439 23.71 -20.69 1.25
C ALA A 439 22.54 -19.77 1.67
N SER A 440 21.32 -20.31 1.81
CA SER A 440 20.15 -19.53 2.14
C SER A 440 19.91 -19.56 3.65
N THR A 441 19.91 -18.41 4.33
CA THR A 441 19.36 -18.37 5.69
C THR A 441 17.84 -18.53 5.64
N VAL A 442 17.31 -19.43 6.45
CA VAL A 442 15.87 -19.70 6.57
C VAL A 442 15.28 -18.89 7.73
N ALA A 443 14.21 -18.13 7.44
CA ALA A 443 13.44 -17.39 8.42
C ALA A 443 11.97 -17.82 8.45
N GLN A 444 11.35 -17.77 9.64
CA GLN A 444 9.91 -17.83 9.78
C GLN A 444 9.34 -16.44 10.06
N LEU A 445 8.20 -16.15 9.44
CA LEU A 445 7.42 -14.94 9.65
C LEU A 445 6.00 -15.33 10.03
N TRP A 446 5.51 -14.77 11.13
CA TRP A 446 4.12 -14.81 11.49
C TRP A 446 3.47 -13.44 11.26
N GLY A 447 2.26 -13.48 10.73
CA GLY A 447 1.53 -12.29 10.33
C GLY A 447 0.08 -12.58 10.06
N MET A 448 -0.72 -11.52 9.97
CA MET A 448 -2.13 -11.56 9.58
C MET A 448 -2.41 -10.38 8.67
N THR A 449 -3.50 -10.44 7.90
CA THR A 449 -3.89 -9.33 7.01
C THR A 449 -3.97 -7.99 7.74
N GLU A 450 -4.42 -8.00 9.00
CA GLU A 450 -4.64 -6.83 9.85
C GLU A 450 -3.35 -6.19 10.38
N ILE A 451 -2.28 -6.99 10.57
CA ILE A 451 -1.03 -6.53 11.22
C ILE A 451 0.20 -6.62 10.32
N GLN A 452 0.06 -7.27 9.16
CA GLN A 452 1.13 -7.59 8.24
C GLN A 452 2.20 -8.49 8.83
N ALA A 453 3.49 -8.14 8.72
CA ALA A 453 4.56 -8.86 9.37
C ALA A 453 4.49 -8.56 10.88
N GLY A 454 3.94 -9.51 11.64
CA GLY A 454 3.75 -9.42 13.08
C GLY A 454 5.05 -9.65 13.84
N SER A 455 5.65 -10.82 13.60
CA SER A 455 6.95 -11.25 14.14
C SER A 455 7.71 -12.04 13.09
N PHE A 456 9.04 -12.03 13.16
CA PHE A 456 9.86 -12.88 12.33
C PHE A 456 11.24 -13.13 12.94
N THR A 457 11.88 -14.21 12.52
CA THR A 457 13.31 -14.45 12.75
C THR A 457 14.16 -13.66 11.74
N ARG A 458 15.34 -13.23 12.15
CA ARG A 458 16.29 -12.42 11.38
C ARG A 458 17.35 -13.29 10.71
N ALA A 459 18.10 -12.72 9.78
CA ALA A 459 19.22 -13.39 9.13
C ALA A 459 20.33 -13.83 10.10
N SER A 460 20.44 -13.17 11.25
CA SER A 460 21.37 -13.53 12.33
C SER A 460 20.89 -14.67 13.22
N ASP A 461 19.60 -15.03 13.18
CA ASP A 461 19.04 -16.05 14.06
C ASP A 461 19.41 -17.46 13.55
N PRO A 462 19.80 -18.39 14.44
CA PRO A 462 20.11 -19.76 14.02
C PRO A 462 18.85 -20.51 13.60
N LEU A 463 19.01 -21.51 12.73
CA LEU A 463 17.90 -22.36 12.27
C LEU A 463 17.08 -22.93 13.42
N SER A 464 17.69 -23.27 14.56
CA SER A 464 16.98 -23.81 15.74
C SER A 464 15.90 -22.87 16.28
N VAL A 465 16.09 -21.56 16.17
CA VAL A 465 15.09 -20.55 16.57
C VAL A 465 13.99 -20.45 15.52
N ALA A 466 14.37 -20.38 14.23
CA ALA A 466 13.41 -20.39 13.12
C ALA A 466 12.59 -21.68 13.06
N ALA A 467 13.14 -22.82 13.49
CA ALA A 467 12.47 -24.11 13.49
C ALA A 467 11.39 -24.28 14.56
N THR A 468 11.40 -23.44 15.59
CA THR A 468 10.55 -23.59 16.79
C THR A 468 9.74 -22.34 17.12
N SER A 469 9.98 -21.22 16.43
CA SER A 469 9.31 -19.95 16.68
C SER A 469 9.21 -19.10 15.41
N ALA A 470 8.42 -18.03 15.46
CA ALA A 470 8.38 -16.97 14.47
C ALA A 470 9.16 -15.72 14.92
N GLY A 471 10.18 -15.89 15.77
CA GLY A 471 11.02 -14.81 16.28
C GLY A 471 10.29 -13.77 17.15
N PRO A 472 11.00 -12.71 17.57
CA PRO A 472 10.39 -11.62 18.32
C PRO A 472 9.54 -10.71 17.40
N PRO A 473 8.70 -9.83 17.97
CA PRO A 473 7.90 -8.89 17.20
C PRO A 473 8.75 -8.05 16.24
N ALA A 474 8.18 -7.73 15.08
CA ALA A 474 8.78 -6.79 14.14
C ALA A 474 8.94 -5.41 14.79
N ARG A 475 9.93 -4.62 14.37
CA ARG A 475 10.11 -3.25 14.86
C ARG A 475 8.80 -2.45 14.73
N GLY A 476 8.39 -1.83 15.84
CA GLY A 476 7.15 -1.07 15.94
C GLY A 476 5.95 -1.87 16.45
N ASN A 477 5.99 -3.20 16.37
CA ASN A 477 4.94 -4.07 16.86
C ASN A 477 5.12 -4.45 18.33
N GLU A 478 4.00 -4.70 19.01
CA GLU A 478 3.98 -5.27 20.35
C GLU A 478 3.16 -6.57 20.33
N ALA A 479 3.74 -7.67 20.82
CA ALA A 479 3.02 -8.91 21.03
C ALA A 479 2.74 -9.12 22.52
N ARG A 480 1.46 -9.29 22.88
CA ARG A 480 1.03 -9.56 24.26
C ARG A 480 0.36 -10.93 24.33
N ILE A 481 0.97 -11.85 25.06
CA ILE A 481 0.36 -13.15 25.41
C ILE A 481 -0.44 -12.93 26.68
N ARG A 482 -1.77 -13.04 26.62
CA ARG A 482 -2.65 -12.94 27.79
C ARG A 482 -3.11 -14.35 28.17
N SER A 483 -2.79 -14.76 29.38
CA SER A 483 -3.21 -16.03 30.01
C SER A 483 -4.61 -15.94 30.57
#